data_AF-A0A929TGT2-F1
#
_entry.id   AF-A0A929TGT2-F1
#
_cell.length_a   1.000
_cell.length_b   1.000
_cell.length_c   1.000
_cell.angle_alpha   90.00
_cell.angle_beta   90.00
_cell.angle_gamma   90.00
#
_symmetry.space_group_name_H-M   'P 1'
#
loop_
_entity.id
_entity.type
_entity.pdbx_description
1 polymer ?
#
loop_
_entity_poly.entity_id
_entity_poly.type
_entity_poly.pdbx_seq_one_letter_code
_entity_poly.pdbx_strand_id
1 'polypeptide(L)'
;MNNVISETAKIGEGTVFVHNCIVEDDVEIGKNCYIDSNTIIRSGTVIGDNSFIGANCIIGEYLMDFCLDRESHHHRLIVGENALIRSGSILYTESRIGDRFQTGHRVTIREKSEIGSHVSIGTLSDIQGCCHIGSYVNMHSNVHIGQKSVIEDYVWIFPYVVLTNDPTPPSDDLVGVHVHSFAIIATHSVVLPGIDIASDSLIAAGANVTKNVKKYAVVGGNPAKVLGDIRDIRNHITGETVYPWRYHFGRKMPWENKDFVSWMKKLSREERVAFNIEELADIISENASGESKR
;
A
#
# COMPACT_ATOMS: atom_id res chain seq x y z
N MET A 1 -29.54 -19.85 5.14
CA MET A 1 -28.24 -19.17 5.29
C MET A 1 -28.02 -18.96 6.78
N ASN A 2 -26.94 -19.51 7.36
CA ASN A 2 -26.69 -19.46 8.81
C ASN A 2 -25.83 -18.25 9.19
N ASN A 3 -26.25 -17.05 8.79
CA ASN A 3 -25.52 -15.82 9.12
C ASN A 3 -26.00 -15.29 10.48
N VAL A 4 -25.06 -14.81 11.29
CA VAL A 4 -25.33 -14.14 12.56
C VAL A 4 -25.02 -12.67 12.37
N ILE A 5 -26.06 -11.85 12.18
CA ILE A 5 -25.93 -10.42 11.92
C ILE A 5 -26.63 -9.69 13.05
N SER A 6 -25.92 -8.80 13.74
CA SER A 6 -26.51 -7.96 14.77
C SER A 6 -27.67 -7.11 14.22
N GLU A 7 -28.70 -6.93 15.05
CA GLU A 7 -29.82 -6.01 14.78
C GLU A 7 -29.39 -4.54 14.71
N THR A 8 -28.25 -4.20 15.33
CA THR A 8 -27.71 -2.82 15.35
C THR A 8 -26.79 -2.53 14.16
N ALA A 9 -26.38 -3.57 13.41
CA ALA A 9 -25.54 -3.40 12.23
C ALA A 9 -26.31 -2.68 11.11
N LYS A 10 -25.66 -1.71 10.47
CA LYS A 10 -26.23 -0.95 9.35
C LYS A 10 -25.76 -1.56 8.03
N ILE A 11 -26.69 -2.20 7.32
CA ILE A 11 -26.41 -2.89 6.06
C ILE A 11 -27.03 -2.13 4.90
N GLY A 12 -26.18 -1.70 3.94
CA GLY A 12 -26.60 -1.03 2.73
C GLY A 12 -27.38 -1.94 1.77
N GLU A 13 -28.27 -1.31 0.99
CA GLU A 13 -29.09 -2.00 -0.03
C GLU A 13 -28.21 -2.77 -1.03
N GLY A 14 -28.68 -3.97 -1.41
CA GLY A 14 -27.99 -4.82 -2.39
C GLY A 14 -26.79 -5.59 -1.85
N THR A 15 -26.43 -5.41 -0.58
CA THR A 15 -25.34 -6.18 0.05
C THR A 15 -25.75 -7.63 0.28
N VAL A 16 -24.86 -8.54 -0.12
CA VAL A 16 -25.08 -10.00 -0.08
C VAL A 16 -24.10 -10.64 0.90
N PHE A 17 -24.64 -11.49 1.76
CA PHE A 17 -23.88 -12.38 2.64
C PHE A 17 -24.05 -13.82 2.18
N VAL A 18 -22.96 -14.57 2.12
CA VAL A 18 -22.97 -15.96 1.64
C VAL A 18 -23.38 -16.93 2.77
N HIS A 19 -22.45 -17.62 3.41
CA HIS A 19 -22.75 -18.59 4.48
C HIS A 19 -21.89 -18.34 5.71
N ASN A 20 -22.46 -18.54 6.91
CA ASN A 20 -21.75 -18.47 8.20
C ASN A 20 -21.00 -17.14 8.41
N CYS A 21 -21.53 -16.04 7.90
CA CYS A 21 -20.98 -14.72 8.18
C CYS A 21 -21.39 -14.29 9.59
N ILE A 22 -20.47 -13.65 10.31
CA ILE A 22 -20.72 -13.05 11.62
C ILE A 22 -20.51 -11.55 11.49
N VAL A 23 -21.51 -10.75 11.84
CA VAL A 23 -21.47 -9.28 11.84
C VAL A 23 -21.89 -8.81 13.22
N GLU A 24 -20.96 -8.17 13.94
CA GLU A 24 -21.15 -7.69 15.31
C GLU A 24 -21.89 -6.33 15.36
N ASP A 25 -22.12 -5.83 16.57
CA ASP A 25 -22.74 -4.51 16.82
C ASP A 25 -21.90 -3.37 16.26
N ASP A 26 -22.52 -2.23 15.96
CA ASP A 26 -21.83 -1.00 15.48
C ASP A 26 -21.00 -1.20 14.19
N VAL A 27 -21.37 -2.18 13.38
CA VAL A 27 -20.82 -2.37 12.03
C VAL A 27 -21.64 -1.58 11.01
N GLU A 28 -20.96 -0.90 10.09
CA GLU A 28 -21.58 -0.23 8.94
C GLU A 28 -21.01 -0.80 7.63
N ILE A 29 -21.88 -1.39 6.81
CA ILE A 29 -21.52 -1.93 5.50
C ILE A 29 -22.31 -1.18 4.44
N GLY A 30 -21.60 -0.64 3.44
CA GLY A 30 -22.16 0.09 2.32
C GLY A 30 -23.06 -0.74 1.41
N LYS A 31 -23.52 -0.13 0.32
CA LYS A 31 -24.39 -0.75 -0.68
C LYS A 31 -23.63 -1.72 -1.57
N ASN A 32 -24.34 -2.70 -2.12
CA ASN A 32 -23.83 -3.64 -3.14
C ASN A 32 -22.52 -4.35 -2.75
N CYS A 33 -22.30 -4.58 -1.46
CA CYS A 33 -21.13 -5.32 -1.00
C CYS A 33 -21.37 -6.83 -1.14
N TYR A 34 -20.29 -7.59 -1.29
CA TYR A 34 -20.33 -9.05 -1.30
C TYR A 34 -19.44 -9.60 -0.20
N ILE A 35 -20.05 -10.24 0.80
CA ILE A 35 -19.38 -10.81 1.96
C ILE A 35 -19.42 -12.34 1.85
N ASP A 36 -18.27 -12.92 1.52
CA ASP A 36 -18.11 -14.35 1.28
C ASP A 36 -18.01 -15.15 2.61
N SER A 37 -18.09 -16.47 2.48
CA SER A 37 -18.40 -17.39 3.56
C SER A 37 -17.41 -17.37 4.72
N ASN A 38 -17.91 -17.63 5.93
CA ASN A 38 -17.14 -17.71 7.18
C ASN A 38 -16.37 -16.43 7.52
N THR A 39 -16.79 -15.28 7.00
CA THR A 39 -16.19 -13.99 7.30
C THR A 39 -16.74 -13.43 8.61
N ILE A 40 -15.85 -12.88 9.43
CA ILE A 40 -16.19 -12.19 10.67
C ILE A 40 -15.93 -10.69 10.47
N ILE A 41 -16.93 -9.86 10.76
CA ILE A 41 -16.84 -8.41 10.73
C ILE A 41 -17.18 -7.91 12.14
N ARG A 42 -16.17 -7.38 12.82
CA ARG A 42 -16.25 -6.99 14.22
C ARG A 42 -16.69 -5.55 14.42
N SER A 43 -17.11 -5.26 15.65
CA SER A 43 -17.61 -3.97 16.06
C SER A 43 -16.67 -2.80 15.72
N GLY A 44 -17.24 -1.65 15.38
CA GLY A 44 -16.49 -0.46 14.98
C GLY A 44 -15.97 -0.47 13.54
N THR A 45 -16.32 -1.48 12.74
CA THR A 45 -15.91 -1.57 11.33
C THR A 45 -16.87 -0.82 10.40
N VAL A 46 -16.31 0.00 9.52
CA VAL A 46 -17.01 0.63 8.39
C VAL A 46 -16.42 0.11 7.07
N ILE A 47 -17.27 -0.39 6.18
CA ILE A 47 -16.91 -0.86 4.83
C ILE A 47 -17.69 -0.05 3.79
N GLY A 48 -16.99 0.60 2.86
CA GLY A 48 -17.60 1.41 1.79
C GLY A 48 -18.30 0.58 0.72
N ASP A 49 -19.13 1.27 -0.08
CA ASP A 49 -19.95 0.69 -1.15
C ASP A 49 -19.16 -0.15 -2.15
N ASN A 50 -19.84 -1.12 -2.78
CA ASN A 50 -19.32 -1.97 -3.87
C ASN A 50 -18.08 -2.79 -3.49
N SER A 51 -17.90 -3.09 -2.21
CA SER A 51 -16.74 -3.82 -1.72
C SER A 51 -16.95 -5.34 -1.72
N PHE A 52 -15.90 -6.09 -2.04
CA PHE A 52 -15.83 -7.54 -1.97
C PHE A 52 -14.94 -7.95 -0.80
N ILE A 53 -15.47 -8.77 0.11
CA ILE A 53 -14.74 -9.39 1.22
C ILE A 53 -14.76 -10.90 1.03
N GLY A 54 -13.59 -11.49 0.79
CA GLY A 54 -13.42 -12.91 0.48
C GLY A 54 -13.57 -13.82 1.69
N ALA A 55 -13.73 -15.13 1.44
CA ALA A 55 -14.04 -16.08 2.50
C ALA A 55 -12.99 -16.13 3.62
N ASN A 56 -13.44 -16.44 4.84
CA ASN A 56 -12.62 -16.60 6.04
C ASN A 56 -11.79 -15.34 6.38
N CYS A 57 -12.25 -14.14 6.00
CA CYS A 57 -11.62 -12.91 6.47
C CYS A 57 -12.04 -12.59 7.91
N ILE A 58 -11.17 -11.88 8.63
CA ILE A 58 -11.53 -11.23 9.88
C ILE A 58 -11.27 -9.74 9.73
N ILE A 59 -12.34 -8.96 9.74
CA ILE A 59 -12.31 -7.51 9.54
C ILE A 59 -12.67 -6.84 10.85
N GLY A 60 -11.82 -5.91 11.30
CA GLY A 60 -11.95 -5.25 12.60
C GLY A 60 -11.34 -6.07 13.74
N GLU A 61 -10.22 -6.76 13.52
CA GLU A 61 -9.62 -7.61 14.55
C GLU A 61 -9.23 -6.86 15.84
N TYR A 62 -9.25 -7.60 16.95
CA TYR A 62 -8.98 -7.13 18.30
C TYR A 62 -7.57 -6.58 18.48
N LEU A 63 -7.46 -5.57 19.34
CA LEU A 63 -6.18 -5.07 19.83
C LEU A 63 -5.77 -5.78 21.13
N MET A 64 -4.60 -5.40 21.63
CA MET A 64 -4.02 -5.96 22.86
C MET A 64 -4.90 -5.74 24.09
N ASP A 65 -5.63 -4.63 24.18
CA ASP A 65 -6.51 -4.32 25.32
C ASP A 65 -7.61 -5.36 25.51
N PHE A 66 -8.31 -5.77 24.45
CA PHE A 66 -9.25 -6.89 24.50
C PHE A 66 -8.58 -8.18 25.00
N CYS A 67 -7.30 -8.41 24.69
CA CYS A 67 -6.61 -9.60 25.17
C CYS A 67 -6.31 -9.56 26.67
N LEU A 68 -6.25 -8.37 27.26
CA LEU A 68 -5.99 -8.15 28.69
C LEU A 68 -7.24 -8.34 29.54
N ASP A 69 -8.39 -7.82 29.11
CA ASP A 69 -9.62 -7.81 29.92
C ASP A 69 -10.80 -8.60 29.32
N ARG A 70 -10.74 -8.95 28.04
CA ARG A 70 -11.85 -9.57 27.27
C ARG A 70 -13.07 -8.67 27.15
N GLU A 71 -12.88 -7.36 27.27
CA GLU A 71 -13.91 -6.35 27.09
C GLU A 71 -13.78 -5.69 25.72
N SER A 72 -14.92 -5.32 25.14
CA SER A 72 -14.94 -4.61 23.86
C SER A 72 -14.56 -3.16 24.06
N HIS A 73 -13.49 -2.72 23.39
CA HIS A 73 -13.03 -1.33 23.39
C HIS A 73 -13.40 -0.65 22.07
N HIS A 74 -13.68 0.65 22.12
CA HIS A 74 -14.11 1.40 20.95
C HIS A 74 -12.95 1.74 20.01
N HIS A 75 -12.60 0.79 19.14
CA HIS A 75 -11.63 0.95 18.07
C HIS A 75 -12.32 0.89 16.71
N ARG A 76 -11.99 1.81 15.81
CA ARG A 76 -12.64 1.88 14.49
C ARG A 76 -11.72 1.47 13.35
N LEU A 77 -12.21 0.60 12.49
CA LEU A 77 -11.62 0.31 11.17
C LEU A 77 -12.47 0.99 10.11
N ILE A 78 -11.83 1.70 9.18
CA ILE A 78 -12.52 2.27 8.00
C ILE A 78 -11.87 1.70 6.74
N VAL A 79 -12.69 1.08 5.89
CA VAL A 79 -12.31 0.61 4.56
C VAL A 79 -13.14 1.38 3.53
N GLY A 80 -12.47 2.04 2.58
CA GLY A 80 -13.09 2.82 1.53
C GLY A 80 -13.91 1.98 0.54
N GLU A 81 -14.46 2.65 -0.46
CA GLU A 81 -15.34 2.04 -1.45
C GLU A 81 -14.58 1.17 -2.44
N ASN A 82 -15.27 0.22 -3.08
CA ASN A 82 -14.73 -0.63 -4.14
C ASN A 82 -13.51 -1.47 -3.69
N ALA A 83 -13.44 -1.82 -2.39
CA ALA A 83 -12.37 -2.66 -1.89
C ALA A 83 -12.52 -4.09 -2.42
N LEU A 84 -11.39 -4.76 -2.68
CA LEU A 84 -11.33 -6.17 -3.02
C LEU A 84 -10.36 -6.87 -2.07
N ILE A 85 -10.90 -7.38 -0.97
CA ILE A 85 -10.14 -8.04 0.08
C ILE A 85 -10.28 -9.55 -0.13
N ARG A 86 -9.18 -10.23 -0.46
CA ARG A 86 -9.19 -11.67 -0.74
C ARG A 86 -9.10 -12.51 0.54
N SER A 87 -9.45 -13.78 0.37
CA SER A 87 -9.70 -14.72 1.46
C SER A 87 -8.59 -14.84 2.50
N GLY A 88 -9.00 -15.04 3.75
CA GLY A 88 -8.11 -15.22 4.89
C GLY A 88 -7.40 -13.96 5.35
N SER A 89 -7.73 -12.78 4.82
CA SER A 89 -7.11 -11.53 5.24
C SER A 89 -7.62 -11.08 6.61
N ILE A 90 -6.73 -10.51 7.42
CA ILE A 90 -7.00 -10.03 8.77
C ILE A 90 -6.64 -8.54 8.84
N LEU A 91 -7.63 -7.71 9.12
CA LEU A 91 -7.48 -6.25 9.23
C LEU A 91 -7.88 -5.82 10.63
N TYR A 92 -6.95 -5.18 11.34
CA TYR A 92 -7.16 -4.70 12.71
C TYR A 92 -7.93 -3.38 12.73
N THR A 93 -8.57 -3.11 13.85
CA THR A 93 -9.15 -1.79 14.14
C THR A 93 -8.07 -0.72 14.38
N GLU A 94 -8.49 0.54 14.52
CA GLU A 94 -7.66 1.76 14.51
C GLU A 94 -6.92 2.04 13.19
N SER A 95 -7.26 1.36 12.11
CA SER A 95 -6.69 1.62 10.78
C SER A 95 -7.69 2.29 9.83
N ARG A 96 -7.18 3.06 8.88
CA ARG A 96 -7.95 3.70 7.81
C ARG A 96 -7.38 3.31 6.47
N ILE A 97 -8.21 2.76 5.60
CA ILE A 97 -7.85 2.26 4.28
C ILE A 97 -8.72 2.96 3.25
N GLY A 98 -8.10 3.54 2.22
CA GLY A 98 -8.77 4.28 1.16
C GLY A 98 -9.53 3.42 0.15
N ASP A 99 -10.03 4.08 -0.89
CA ASP A 99 -10.87 3.46 -1.92
C ASP A 99 -10.06 2.57 -2.87
N ARG A 100 -10.73 1.60 -3.48
CA ARG A 100 -10.15 0.68 -4.47
C ARG A 100 -8.93 -0.08 -3.94
N PHE A 101 -8.91 -0.31 -2.64
CA PHE A 101 -7.92 -1.14 -1.96
C PHE A 101 -8.04 -2.60 -2.42
N GLN A 102 -6.91 -3.28 -2.62
CA GLN A 102 -6.89 -4.68 -3.03
C GLN A 102 -5.90 -5.50 -2.21
N THR A 103 -6.30 -6.72 -1.82
CA THR A 103 -5.38 -7.69 -1.20
C THR A 103 -5.23 -8.97 -2.02
N GLY A 104 -4.09 -9.63 -1.86
CA GLY A 104 -3.93 -11.06 -2.08
C GLY A 104 -4.51 -11.87 -0.92
N HIS A 105 -4.22 -13.17 -0.87
CA HIS A 105 -4.76 -14.05 0.18
C HIS A 105 -3.94 -13.93 1.47
N ARG A 106 -4.60 -14.04 2.63
CA ARG A 106 -3.94 -14.10 3.94
C ARG A 106 -3.01 -12.91 4.21
N VAL A 107 -3.46 -11.72 3.87
CA VAL A 107 -2.77 -10.47 4.22
C VAL A 107 -3.11 -10.11 5.67
N THR A 108 -2.13 -9.60 6.42
CA THR A 108 -2.35 -9.08 7.78
C THR A 108 -2.03 -7.60 7.82
N ILE A 109 -2.95 -6.78 8.32
CA ILE A 109 -2.77 -5.34 8.51
C ILE A 109 -3.12 -4.99 9.94
N ARG A 110 -2.12 -4.58 10.70
CA ARG A 110 -2.25 -4.21 12.11
C ARG A 110 -2.73 -2.77 12.30
N GLU A 111 -3.01 -2.46 13.55
CA GLU A 111 -3.63 -1.22 14.03
C GLU A 111 -2.85 0.06 13.68
N LYS A 112 -3.53 1.21 13.73
CA LYS A 112 -2.94 2.54 13.52
C LYS A 112 -2.25 2.72 12.17
N SER A 113 -2.67 1.97 11.16
CA SER A 113 -2.14 2.11 9.80
C SER A 113 -3.04 3.01 8.98
N GLU A 114 -2.43 3.96 8.28
CA GLU A 114 -3.09 4.80 7.28
C GLU A 114 -2.67 4.33 5.90
N ILE A 115 -3.64 3.90 5.09
CA ILE A 115 -3.42 3.37 3.75
C ILE A 115 -4.27 4.17 2.76
N GLY A 116 -3.63 4.73 1.75
CA GLY A 116 -4.26 5.52 0.70
C GLY A 116 -5.15 4.70 -0.25
N SER A 117 -5.52 5.32 -1.36
CA SER A 117 -6.41 4.73 -2.36
C SER A 117 -5.62 3.99 -3.45
N HIS A 118 -6.26 3.02 -4.11
CA HIS A 118 -5.66 2.19 -5.17
C HIS A 118 -4.40 1.42 -4.75
N VAL A 119 -4.28 1.12 -3.46
CA VAL A 119 -3.18 0.31 -2.94
C VAL A 119 -3.45 -1.17 -3.19
N SER A 120 -2.43 -1.90 -3.61
CA SER A 120 -2.47 -3.37 -3.78
C SER A 120 -1.46 -4.03 -2.84
N ILE A 121 -1.93 -4.89 -1.95
CA ILE A 121 -1.08 -5.66 -1.01
C ILE A 121 -1.14 -7.15 -1.34
N GLY A 122 -0.02 -7.73 -1.77
CA GLY A 122 0.04 -9.11 -2.24
C GLY A 122 -0.07 -10.15 -1.13
N THR A 123 -0.35 -11.39 -1.54
CA THR A 123 -0.58 -12.56 -0.69
C THR A 123 0.50 -12.73 0.40
N LEU A 124 0.09 -13.03 1.63
CA LEU A 124 0.97 -13.22 2.80
C LEU A 124 1.76 -11.98 3.26
N SER A 125 1.49 -10.80 2.71
CA SER A 125 2.13 -9.59 3.22
C SER A 125 1.61 -9.20 4.60
N ASP A 126 2.47 -8.57 5.36
CA ASP A 126 2.31 -8.29 6.78
C ASP A 126 2.71 -6.84 7.07
N ILE A 127 1.72 -6.04 7.51
CA ILE A 127 1.88 -4.63 7.86
C ILE A 127 1.76 -4.51 9.39
N GLN A 128 2.85 -4.16 10.07
CA GLN A 128 2.96 -4.29 11.53
C GLN A 128 2.28 -3.19 12.37
N GLY A 129 1.65 -2.21 11.72
CA GLY A 129 0.91 -1.13 12.39
C GLY A 129 1.69 0.17 12.50
N CYS A 130 1.00 1.27 12.83
CA CYS A 130 1.61 2.62 12.90
C CYS A 130 2.34 3.02 11.59
N CYS A 131 1.86 2.52 10.44
CA CYS A 131 2.46 2.76 9.13
C CYS A 131 1.67 3.82 8.37
N HIS A 132 2.36 4.59 7.53
CA HIS A 132 1.72 5.47 6.55
C HIS A 132 2.04 4.95 5.14
N ILE A 133 1.02 4.60 4.38
CA ILE A 133 1.13 4.08 3.01
C ILE A 133 0.29 4.98 2.12
N GLY A 134 0.93 5.60 1.14
CA GLY A 134 0.30 6.48 0.16
C GLY A 134 -0.60 5.74 -0.83
N SER A 135 -1.00 6.43 -1.88
CA SER A 135 -1.87 5.91 -2.93
C SER A 135 -1.10 5.25 -4.07
N TYR A 136 -1.76 4.35 -4.80
CA TYR A 136 -1.16 3.62 -5.95
C TYR A 136 0.12 2.82 -5.61
N VAL A 137 0.33 2.50 -4.32
CA VAL A 137 1.41 1.63 -3.88
C VAL A 137 1.13 0.18 -4.26
N ASN A 138 2.13 -0.50 -4.80
CA ASN A 138 2.03 -1.90 -5.21
C ASN A 138 3.01 -2.75 -4.41
N MET A 139 2.49 -3.51 -3.45
CA MET A 139 3.22 -4.53 -2.71
C MET A 139 2.87 -5.91 -3.26
N HIS A 140 3.88 -6.70 -3.57
CA HIS A 140 3.73 -8.07 -4.03
C HIS A 140 3.63 -9.04 -2.85
N SER A 141 3.83 -10.34 -3.08
CA SER A 141 3.63 -11.37 -2.08
C SER A 141 4.68 -11.33 -0.96
N ASN A 142 4.24 -11.58 0.28
CA ASN A 142 5.09 -11.80 1.44
C ASN A 142 6.07 -10.65 1.70
N VAL A 143 5.56 -9.42 1.59
CA VAL A 143 6.28 -8.21 2.00
C VAL A 143 6.03 -7.97 3.49
N HIS A 144 7.09 -7.65 4.23
CA HIS A 144 6.99 -7.24 5.63
C HIS A 144 7.28 -5.75 5.76
N ILE A 145 6.32 -5.00 6.32
CA ILE A 145 6.45 -3.58 6.61
C ILE A 145 6.49 -3.38 8.13
N GLY A 146 7.69 -3.14 8.66
CA GLY A 146 7.90 -2.84 10.07
C GLY A 146 7.20 -1.53 10.50
N GLN A 147 6.88 -1.44 11.78
CA GLN A 147 6.15 -0.30 12.34
C GLN A 147 6.86 1.03 12.06
N LYS A 148 6.07 2.11 11.96
CA LYS A 148 6.55 3.48 11.68
C LYS A 148 7.10 3.69 10.26
N SER A 149 7.01 2.70 9.39
CA SER A 149 7.42 2.87 8.00
C SER A 149 6.50 3.85 7.28
N VAL A 150 7.09 4.71 6.46
CA VAL A 150 6.40 5.67 5.60
C VAL A 150 6.69 5.30 4.15
N ILE A 151 5.65 5.03 3.39
CA ILE A 151 5.73 4.61 1.99
C ILE A 151 4.87 5.56 1.19
N GLU A 152 5.48 6.38 0.34
CA GLU A 152 4.74 7.37 -0.45
C GLU A 152 4.11 6.77 -1.71
N ASP A 153 3.45 7.62 -2.48
CA ASP A 153 2.67 7.24 -3.65
C ASP A 153 3.51 6.54 -4.74
N TYR A 154 2.86 5.63 -5.46
CA TYR A 154 3.43 4.94 -6.62
C TYR A 154 4.69 4.08 -6.32
N VAL A 155 4.98 3.77 -5.06
CA VAL A 155 6.08 2.89 -4.70
C VAL A 155 5.78 1.44 -5.10
N TRP A 156 6.80 0.74 -5.60
CA TRP A 156 6.74 -0.69 -5.89
C TRP A 156 7.61 -1.48 -4.91
N ILE A 157 7.01 -2.45 -4.23
CA ILE A 157 7.68 -3.35 -3.30
C ILE A 157 7.46 -4.80 -3.75
N PHE A 158 8.52 -5.43 -4.25
CA PHE A 158 8.48 -6.77 -4.82
C PHE A 158 8.53 -7.87 -3.74
N PRO A 159 8.33 -9.16 -4.10
CA PRO A 159 8.17 -10.22 -3.10
C PRO A 159 9.31 -10.34 -2.10
N TYR A 160 9.01 -10.72 -0.87
CA TYR A 160 9.99 -10.99 0.20
C TYR A 160 10.83 -9.78 0.63
N VAL A 161 10.40 -8.56 0.33
CA VAL A 161 11.04 -7.36 0.88
C VAL A 161 10.70 -7.24 2.37
N VAL A 162 11.70 -6.83 3.16
CA VAL A 162 11.56 -6.58 4.59
C VAL A 162 12.03 -5.16 4.88
N LEU A 163 11.11 -4.30 5.35
CA LEU A 163 11.45 -3.00 5.94
C LEU A 163 11.52 -3.16 7.45
N THR A 164 12.70 -2.91 8.04
CA THR A 164 12.94 -3.07 9.47
C THR A 164 12.81 -1.73 10.21
N ASN A 165 12.77 -1.77 11.55
CA ASN A 165 12.49 -0.57 12.35
C ASN A 165 13.29 -0.45 13.66
N ASP A 166 13.99 -1.47 14.13
CA ASP A 166 14.78 -1.41 15.37
C ASP A 166 16.29 -1.30 15.07
N PRO A 167 16.92 -0.12 15.20
CA PRO A 167 18.32 0.09 14.84
C PRO A 167 19.31 -0.75 15.66
N THR A 168 18.94 -1.10 16.90
CA THR A 168 19.81 -1.81 17.86
C THR A 168 18.98 -2.81 18.67
N PRO A 169 18.54 -3.92 18.06
CA PRO A 169 17.52 -4.77 18.65
C PRO A 169 18.03 -5.62 19.83
N PRO A 170 17.19 -5.86 20.85
CA PRO A 170 15.87 -5.24 21.07
C PRO A 170 15.96 -3.84 21.69
N SER A 171 15.17 -2.88 21.21
CA SER A 171 15.05 -1.53 21.80
C SER A 171 13.66 -0.91 21.66
N ASP A 172 13.36 0.10 22.49
CA ASP A 172 12.12 0.90 22.42
C ASP A 172 12.21 2.01 21.34
N ASP A 173 13.41 2.34 20.89
CA ASP A 173 13.72 3.44 19.97
C ASP A 173 13.56 3.02 18.50
N LEU A 174 12.33 2.69 18.12
CA LEU A 174 12.01 2.28 16.76
C LEU A 174 12.03 3.46 15.77
N VAL A 175 12.72 3.28 14.64
CA VAL A 175 12.81 4.21 13.51
C VAL A 175 12.44 3.49 12.22
N GLY A 176 11.27 3.80 11.66
CA GLY A 176 10.79 3.19 10.41
C GLY A 176 11.57 3.63 9.18
N VAL A 177 11.44 2.86 8.10
CA VAL A 177 11.99 3.20 6.78
C VAL A 177 11.09 4.23 6.09
N HIS A 178 11.68 5.21 5.40
CA HIS A 178 10.94 6.13 4.53
C HIS A 178 11.26 5.81 3.06
N VAL A 179 10.24 5.42 2.30
CA VAL A 179 10.33 5.16 0.87
C VAL A 179 9.56 6.24 0.10
N HIS A 180 10.29 7.06 -0.64
CA HIS A 180 9.74 8.18 -1.39
C HIS A 180 9.12 7.76 -2.71
N SER A 181 8.29 8.65 -3.25
CA SER A 181 7.42 8.37 -4.40
C SER A 181 8.18 7.80 -5.62
N PHE A 182 7.56 6.87 -6.33
CA PHE A 182 8.12 6.19 -7.52
C PHE A 182 9.36 5.30 -7.30
N ALA A 183 9.89 5.20 -6.07
CA ALA A 183 10.99 4.27 -5.78
C ALA A 183 10.56 2.80 -5.94
N ILE A 184 11.53 1.94 -6.25
CA ILE A 184 11.31 0.52 -6.48
C ILE A 184 12.23 -0.30 -5.58
N ILE A 185 11.65 -1.24 -4.85
CA ILE A 185 12.40 -2.19 -4.02
C ILE A 185 12.21 -3.59 -4.59
N ALA A 186 13.25 -4.11 -5.25
CA ALA A 186 13.20 -5.43 -5.87
C ALA A 186 13.23 -6.57 -4.84
N THR A 187 12.87 -7.76 -5.29
CA THR A 187 12.59 -8.93 -4.47
C THR A 187 13.69 -9.26 -3.46
N HIS A 188 13.30 -9.74 -2.28
CA HIS A 188 14.21 -10.29 -1.26
C HIS A 188 15.22 -9.26 -0.71
N SER A 189 14.93 -7.97 -0.85
CA SER A 189 15.76 -6.90 -0.27
C SER A 189 15.37 -6.64 1.19
N VAL A 190 16.36 -6.38 2.02
CA VAL A 190 16.18 -5.96 3.41
C VAL A 190 16.66 -4.53 3.55
N VAL A 191 15.84 -3.68 4.16
CA VAL A 191 16.17 -2.28 4.42
C VAL A 191 16.32 -2.07 5.92
N LEU A 192 17.48 -1.56 6.33
CA LEU A 192 17.76 -1.30 7.74
C LEU A 192 16.89 -0.14 8.29
N PRO A 193 16.77 -0.03 9.61
CA PRO A 193 15.94 0.97 10.27
C PRO A 193 16.39 2.40 9.95
N GLY A 194 15.43 3.32 9.84
CA GLY A 194 15.67 4.75 9.60
C GLY A 194 16.30 5.09 8.25
N ILE A 195 16.38 4.15 7.32
CA ILE A 195 16.90 4.41 5.98
C ILE A 195 15.87 5.18 5.15
N ASP A 196 16.36 6.23 4.50
CA ASP A 196 15.62 7.04 3.54
C ASP A 196 15.94 6.59 2.11
N ILE A 197 14.92 6.19 1.36
CA ILE A 197 15.00 5.74 -0.04
C ILE A 197 14.34 6.80 -0.91
N ALA A 198 15.14 7.67 -1.53
CA ALA A 198 14.65 8.79 -2.32
C ALA A 198 13.90 8.35 -3.59
N SER A 199 13.09 9.27 -4.13
CA SER A 199 12.24 9.03 -5.29
C SER A 199 13.02 8.51 -6.50
N ASP A 200 12.35 7.78 -7.38
CA ASP A 200 12.95 7.27 -8.62
C ASP A 200 14.25 6.45 -8.41
N SER A 201 14.49 5.91 -7.22
CA SER A 201 15.62 5.00 -6.97
C SER A 201 15.22 3.54 -7.17
N LEU A 202 16.23 2.68 -7.36
CA LEU A 202 16.05 1.25 -7.51
C LEU A 202 16.94 0.47 -6.54
N ILE A 203 16.31 -0.27 -5.63
CA ILE A 203 16.98 -1.28 -4.83
C ILE A 203 16.97 -2.58 -5.62
N ALA A 204 18.15 -3.08 -5.99
CA ALA A 204 18.32 -4.32 -6.73
C ALA A 204 17.96 -5.54 -5.87
N ALA A 205 17.61 -6.64 -6.54
CA ALA A 205 17.16 -7.85 -5.86
C ALA A 205 18.20 -8.39 -4.87
N GLY A 206 17.75 -8.83 -3.70
CA GLY A 206 18.61 -9.38 -2.65
C GLY A 206 19.52 -8.37 -1.94
N ALA A 207 19.29 -7.07 -2.09
CA ALA A 207 20.12 -6.05 -1.47
C ALA A 207 19.91 -5.97 0.05
N ASN A 208 20.99 -5.73 0.80
CA ASN A 208 20.93 -5.37 2.22
C ASN A 208 21.28 -3.88 2.38
N VAL A 209 20.25 -3.04 2.47
CA VAL A 209 20.38 -1.58 2.37
C VAL A 209 20.70 -0.99 3.74
N THR A 210 21.96 -0.59 3.94
CA THR A 210 22.48 -0.08 5.22
C THR A 210 22.66 1.44 5.25
N LYS A 211 22.34 2.17 4.17
CA LYS A 211 22.53 3.62 4.03
C LYS A 211 21.45 4.22 3.14
N ASN A 212 21.17 5.51 3.34
CA ASN A 212 20.20 6.25 2.53
C ASN A 212 20.55 6.18 1.03
N VAL A 213 19.51 6.11 0.22
CA VAL A 213 19.60 5.93 -1.23
C VAL A 213 19.19 7.21 -1.93
N LYS A 214 20.05 7.72 -2.81
CA LYS A 214 19.82 8.99 -3.52
C LYS A 214 18.83 8.81 -4.67
N LYS A 215 18.18 9.92 -5.06
CA LYS A 215 17.31 9.99 -6.24
C LYS A 215 18.05 9.48 -7.48
N TYR A 216 17.38 8.65 -8.29
CA TYR A 216 17.93 7.97 -9.46
C TYR A 216 19.05 6.95 -9.19
N ALA A 217 19.47 6.71 -7.95
CA ALA A 217 20.51 5.72 -7.68
C ALA A 217 19.98 4.30 -7.81
N VAL A 218 20.80 3.41 -8.37
CA VAL A 218 20.63 1.96 -8.27
C VAL A 218 21.58 1.46 -7.18
N VAL A 219 21.08 0.73 -6.19
CA VAL A 219 21.91 0.11 -5.14
C VAL A 219 21.69 -1.40 -5.08
N GLY A 220 22.74 -2.16 -4.77
CA GLY A 220 22.64 -3.62 -4.64
C GLY A 220 23.81 -4.26 -3.91
N GLY A 221 23.65 -5.52 -3.51
CA GLY A 221 24.65 -6.30 -2.76
C GLY A 221 24.45 -6.27 -1.24
N ASN A 222 25.41 -6.87 -0.52
CA ASN A 222 25.42 -6.96 0.95
C ASN A 222 26.81 -6.62 1.52
N PRO A 223 27.00 -5.45 2.16
CA PRO A 223 26.05 -4.33 2.23
C PRO A 223 25.82 -3.71 0.84
N ALA A 224 24.65 -3.10 0.64
CA ALA A 224 24.29 -2.49 -0.63
C ALA A 224 25.24 -1.33 -0.97
N LYS A 225 25.68 -1.28 -2.23
CA LYS A 225 26.52 -0.21 -2.79
C LYS A 225 25.85 0.37 -4.03
N VAL A 226 26.16 1.62 -4.34
CA VAL A 226 25.72 2.27 -5.58
C VAL A 226 26.33 1.52 -6.77
N LEU A 227 25.46 1.08 -7.68
CA LEU A 227 25.82 0.36 -8.90
C LEU A 227 25.82 1.29 -10.13
N GLY A 228 25.02 2.36 -10.08
CA GLY A 228 24.91 3.32 -11.19
C GLY A 228 23.65 4.18 -11.08
N ASP A 229 23.27 4.77 -12.21
CA ASP A 229 22.06 5.57 -12.36
C ASP A 229 20.95 4.72 -13.01
N ILE A 230 19.73 4.83 -12.48
CA ILE A 230 18.58 4.05 -12.93
C ILE A 230 18.23 4.37 -14.41
N ARG A 231 18.53 5.60 -14.86
CA ARG A 231 18.26 6.08 -16.22
C ARG A 231 19.16 5.43 -17.27
N ASP A 232 20.24 4.78 -16.84
CA ASP A 232 21.13 4.02 -17.72
C ASP A 232 20.60 2.62 -18.00
N ILE A 233 19.61 2.14 -17.23
CA ILE A 233 19.02 0.82 -17.44
C ILE A 233 18.21 0.83 -18.74
N ARG A 234 18.48 -0.18 -19.57
CA ARG A 234 17.77 -0.42 -20.83
C ARG A 234 16.96 -1.70 -20.74
N ASN A 235 15.81 -1.70 -21.41
CA ASN A 235 14.99 -2.88 -21.56
C ASN A 235 15.80 -3.93 -22.34
N HIS A 236 15.99 -5.12 -21.75
CA HIS A 236 16.81 -6.17 -22.38
C HIS A 236 16.25 -6.69 -23.72
N ILE A 237 14.97 -6.45 -24.01
CA ILE A 237 14.29 -6.87 -25.24
C ILE A 237 14.27 -5.73 -26.26
N THR A 238 13.81 -4.53 -25.87
CA THR A 238 13.62 -3.41 -26.81
C THR A 238 14.82 -2.49 -26.95
N GLY A 239 15.74 -2.49 -25.97
CA GLY A 239 16.87 -1.57 -25.91
C GLY A 239 16.52 -0.14 -25.50
N GLU A 240 15.25 0.15 -25.20
CA GLU A 240 14.78 1.47 -24.77
C GLU A 240 15.10 1.74 -23.30
N THR A 241 15.11 3.01 -22.90
CA THR A 241 15.18 3.40 -21.48
C THR A 241 13.97 2.86 -20.72
N VAL A 242 14.18 2.37 -19.50
CA VAL A 242 13.08 1.87 -18.65
C VAL A 242 12.62 2.92 -17.65
N TYR A 243 13.52 3.80 -17.21
CA TYR A 243 13.29 4.69 -16.08
C TYR A 243 13.49 6.16 -16.44
N PRO A 244 12.71 7.09 -15.85
CA PRO A 244 11.66 6.86 -14.84
C PRO A 244 10.46 6.04 -15.35
N TRP A 245 10.05 5.02 -14.59
CA TRP A 245 9.17 3.95 -15.08
C TRP A 245 7.77 4.45 -15.49
N ARG A 246 7.33 5.56 -14.90
CA ARG A 246 6.05 6.23 -15.22
C ARG A 246 5.89 6.59 -16.69
N TYR A 247 6.99 6.81 -17.43
CA TYR A 247 6.93 7.12 -18.86
C TYR A 247 6.77 5.88 -19.76
N HIS A 248 7.01 4.69 -19.21
CA HIS A 248 7.07 3.44 -19.96
C HIS A 248 6.07 2.40 -19.47
N PHE A 249 5.41 2.65 -18.33
CA PHE A 249 4.42 1.77 -17.73
C PHE A 249 3.24 2.58 -17.17
N GLY A 250 2.02 2.21 -17.58
CA GLY A 250 0.79 2.85 -17.11
C GLY A 250 -0.27 1.90 -16.55
N ARG A 251 -0.09 0.58 -16.63
CA ARG A 251 -1.14 -0.38 -16.23
C ARG A 251 -1.53 -0.17 -14.76
N LYS A 252 -2.84 -0.05 -14.48
CA LYS A 252 -3.42 0.29 -13.17
C LYS A 252 -2.98 1.63 -12.56
N MET A 253 -2.37 2.51 -13.34
CA MET A 253 -2.01 3.87 -12.90
C MET A 253 -3.08 4.87 -13.36
N PRO A 254 -3.15 6.08 -12.77
CA PRO A 254 -4.06 7.13 -13.22
C PRO A 254 -3.94 7.45 -14.72
N TRP A 255 -2.77 7.18 -15.30
CA TRP A 255 -2.43 7.41 -16.69
C TRP A 255 -2.53 6.16 -17.59
N GLU A 256 -3.13 5.03 -17.17
CA GLU A 256 -3.14 3.77 -17.94
C GLU A 256 -3.51 3.90 -19.42
N ASN A 257 -4.51 4.72 -19.73
CA ASN A 257 -5.04 4.90 -21.09
C ASN A 257 -4.44 6.12 -21.81
N LYS A 258 -3.35 6.70 -21.28
CA LYS A 258 -2.68 7.90 -21.78
C LYS A 258 -1.16 7.75 -21.57
N ASP A 259 -0.36 8.65 -22.12
CA ASP A 259 1.00 8.82 -21.61
C ASP A 259 0.99 9.69 -20.34
N PHE A 260 1.92 9.45 -19.42
CA PHE A 260 2.02 10.16 -18.15
C PHE A 260 2.08 11.69 -18.34
N VAL A 261 2.82 12.15 -19.35
CA VAL A 261 3.03 13.59 -19.60
C VAL A 261 1.72 14.25 -20.03
N SER A 262 0.99 13.67 -20.98
CA SER A 262 -0.31 14.17 -21.44
C SER A 262 -1.39 14.07 -20.38
N TRP A 263 -1.35 13.04 -19.53
CA TRP A 263 -2.23 12.94 -18.37
C TRP A 263 -1.96 14.09 -17.39
N MET A 264 -0.71 14.26 -16.96
CA MET A 264 -0.31 15.27 -15.99
C MET A 264 -0.58 16.70 -16.47
N LYS A 265 -0.31 17.01 -17.75
CA LYS A 265 -0.55 18.35 -18.33
C LYS A 265 -2.03 18.78 -18.28
N LYS A 266 -2.96 17.82 -18.24
CA LYS A 266 -4.41 18.10 -18.18
C LYS A 266 -4.92 18.35 -16.77
N LEU A 267 -4.13 18.04 -15.74
CA LEU A 267 -4.51 18.23 -14.35
C LEU A 267 -4.41 19.70 -13.96
N SER A 268 -5.38 20.17 -13.18
CA SER A 268 -5.29 21.42 -12.43
C SER A 268 -4.14 21.34 -11.42
N ARG A 269 -3.79 22.48 -10.82
CA ARG A 269 -2.77 22.49 -9.76
C ARG A 269 -3.23 21.67 -8.55
N GLU A 270 -4.49 21.86 -8.15
CA GLU A 270 -5.12 21.14 -7.03
C GLU A 270 -5.12 19.63 -7.28
N GLU A 271 -5.42 19.19 -8.51
CA GLU A 271 -5.36 17.79 -8.88
C GLU A 271 -3.93 17.24 -8.82
N ARG A 272 -2.91 18.00 -9.26
CA ARG A 272 -1.50 17.56 -9.17
C ARG A 272 -1.02 17.44 -7.72
N VAL A 273 -1.47 18.33 -6.84
CA VAL A 273 -1.23 18.23 -5.39
C VAL A 273 -1.90 16.97 -4.85
N ALA A 274 -3.16 16.70 -5.23
CA ALA A 274 -3.89 15.51 -4.80
C ALA A 274 -3.25 14.19 -5.27
N PHE A 275 -2.56 14.20 -6.43
CA PHE A 275 -1.79 13.07 -6.94
C PHE A 275 -0.31 13.05 -6.50
N ASN A 276 0.10 14.00 -5.65
CA ASN A 276 1.47 14.17 -5.16
C ASN A 276 2.55 14.26 -6.27
N ILE A 277 2.26 15.05 -7.32
CA ILE A 277 3.15 15.21 -8.49
C ILE A 277 3.37 16.67 -8.90
N GLU A 278 3.04 17.64 -8.03
CA GLU A 278 3.20 19.07 -8.33
C GLU A 278 4.64 19.41 -8.77
N GLU A 279 5.64 18.91 -8.05
CA GLU A 279 7.07 19.16 -8.34
C GLU A 279 7.55 18.54 -9.67
N LEU A 280 6.80 17.57 -10.24
CA LEU A 280 7.15 16.97 -11.53
C LEU A 280 6.67 17.80 -12.73
N ALA A 281 5.71 18.71 -12.50
CA ALA A 281 5.17 19.58 -13.55
C ALA A 281 6.19 20.58 -14.08
N ASP A 282 6.99 21.16 -13.19
CA ASP A 282 7.96 22.20 -13.53
C ASP A 282 9.11 21.62 -14.37
N ILE A 283 9.54 20.40 -14.06
CA ILE A 283 10.62 19.67 -14.76
C ILE A 283 10.29 19.40 -16.24
N ILE A 284 9.02 19.14 -16.57
CA ILE A 284 8.58 18.87 -17.95
C ILE A 284 8.45 20.16 -18.76
N SER A 285 8.14 21.28 -18.10
CA SER A 285 8.05 22.60 -18.72
C SER A 285 9.42 23.11 -19.19
N GLU A 286 10.46 22.88 -18.39
CA GLU A 286 11.84 23.25 -18.74
C GLU A 286 12.41 22.40 -19.89
N ASN A 287 12.19 21.09 -19.89
CA ASN A 287 12.70 20.20 -20.95
C ASN A 287 12.06 20.44 -22.32
N ALA A 288 10.77 20.85 -22.37
CA ALA A 288 10.12 21.23 -23.63
C ALA A 288 10.68 22.52 -24.26
N SER A 289 11.34 23.38 -23.47
CA SER A 289 12.00 24.59 -23.97
C SER A 289 13.46 24.37 -24.43
N GLY A 290 14.06 23.23 -24.05
CA GLY A 290 15.43 22.86 -24.38
C GLY A 290 15.62 22.19 -25.74
N GLU A 291 14.57 21.61 -26.34
CA GLU A 291 14.64 20.93 -27.64
C GLU A 291 14.58 21.89 -28.86
N SER A 292 14.51 23.20 -28.65
CA SER A 292 14.56 24.20 -29.73
C SER A 292 15.97 24.75 -30.05
N LYS A 293 17.04 24.20 -29.44
CA LYS A 293 18.42 24.65 -29.71
C LYS A 293 19.40 23.48 -29.84
N ARG A 294 19.29 22.69 -30.91
CA ARG A 294 20.43 22.02 -31.54
C ARG A 294 20.23 21.96 -33.05
#